data_AF-A0A9X1IJT1-F1
#
_entry.id   AF-A0A9X1IJT1-F1
#
_cell.length_a   1.000
_cell.length_b   1.000
_cell.length_c   1.000
_cell.angle_alpha   90.00
_cell.angle_beta   90.00
_cell.angle_gamma   90.00
#
_symmetry.space_group_name_H-M   'P 1'
#
loop_
_entity.id
_entity.type
_entity.pdbx_description
1 polymer ?
#
loop_
_entity_poly.entity_id
_entity_poly.type
_entity_poly.pdbx_seq_one_letter_code
_entity_poly.pdbx_strand_id
1 'polypeptide(L)'
;MSPRRARLPALALDDLEAWLRVIFGPSLPTTPMGLAAVQAVLDHRNAVHRALHIDQGRRWRPIYMRTDDGTVLAQPWAADFMFAVKRWPVAWRPMFERNDHVGLMLPIIACSEAEEVEKLIAGRPQEVRDHVGRAYHHIPEAVCGIRDYWRHHQTPR
;
A
#
# COMPACT_ATOMS: atom_id res chain seq x y z
N MET A 1 29.61 7.19 -24.52
CA MET A 1 28.53 7.71 -23.67
C MET A 1 27.71 6.53 -23.16
N SER A 2 27.93 6.09 -21.92
CA SER A 2 27.15 4.99 -21.32
C SER A 2 25.83 5.53 -20.75
N PRO A 3 24.68 4.86 -20.96
CA PRO A 3 23.43 5.31 -20.37
C PRO A 3 23.47 5.02 -18.87
N ARG A 4 23.32 6.07 -18.05
CA ARG A 4 23.08 5.94 -16.60
C ARG A 4 21.80 5.12 -16.41
N ARG A 5 21.94 3.88 -15.94
CA ARG A 5 20.80 3.11 -15.41
C ARG A 5 20.16 3.94 -14.31
N ALA A 6 18.92 4.38 -14.53
CA ALA A 6 18.10 4.99 -13.49
C ALA A 6 17.96 3.96 -12.35
N ARG A 7 18.73 4.13 -11.28
CA ARG A 7 18.46 3.46 -10.00
C ARG A 7 17.16 4.06 -9.50
N LEU A 8 16.12 3.24 -9.46
CA LEU A 8 14.95 3.47 -8.62
C LEU A 8 15.42 3.82 -7.21
N PRO A 9 14.75 4.71 -6.48
CA PRO A 9 15.14 5.01 -5.11
C PRO A 9 14.93 3.75 -4.28
N ALA A 10 16.01 2.97 -4.14
CA ALA A 10 16.11 2.00 -3.08
C ALA A 10 15.93 2.80 -1.79
N LEU A 11 14.98 2.38 -0.95
CA LEU A 11 15.01 2.68 0.48
C LEU A 11 16.48 2.60 0.94
N ALA A 12 16.94 3.54 1.77
CA ALA A 12 18.28 3.40 2.35
C ALA A 12 18.38 2.00 2.99
N LEU A 13 19.57 1.39 3.04
CA LEU A 13 19.71 0.03 3.57
C LEU A 13 19.09 -0.10 4.98
N ASP A 14 19.19 0.96 5.78
CA ASP A 14 18.59 1.09 7.10
C ASP A 14 17.05 1.06 7.06
N ASP A 15 16.43 1.66 6.04
CA ASP A 15 14.98 1.66 5.84
C ASP A 15 14.47 0.27 5.40
N LEU A 16 15.27 -0.46 4.59
CA LEU A 16 14.93 -1.82 4.16
C LEU A 16 15.02 -2.80 5.33
N GLU A 17 16.05 -2.70 6.16
CA GLU A 17 16.21 -3.53 7.34
C GLU A 17 15.11 -3.25 8.37
N ALA A 18 14.81 -1.97 8.63
CA ALA A 18 13.69 -1.58 9.48
C ALA A 18 12.35 -2.13 8.97
N TRP A 19 12.13 -2.13 7.65
CA TRP A 19 10.94 -2.72 7.03
C TRP A 19 10.89 -4.25 7.19
N LEU A 20 12.00 -4.96 6.99
CA LEU A 20 12.05 -6.41 7.19
C LEU A 20 11.81 -6.80 8.66
N ARG A 21 12.30 -6.01 9.61
CA ARG A 21 12.08 -6.25 11.05
C ARG A 21 10.63 -6.05 11.48
N VAL A 22 9.83 -5.27 10.75
CA VAL A 22 8.37 -5.21 10.96
C VAL A 22 7.71 -6.55 10.63
N ILE A 23 8.19 -7.22 9.58
CA ILE A 23 7.59 -8.46 9.07
C ILE A 23 8.06 -9.69 9.85
N PHE A 24 9.37 -9.77 10.15
CA PHE A 24 9.99 -10.95 10.75
C PHE A 24 10.34 -10.80 12.24
N GLY A 25 10.13 -9.62 12.82
CA GLY A 25 10.48 -9.33 14.21
C GLY A 25 11.89 -8.75 14.38
N PRO A 26 12.36 -8.61 15.64
CA PRO A 26 13.57 -7.85 15.96
C PRO A 26 14.86 -8.45 15.36
N SER A 27 14.86 -9.76 15.11
CA SER A 27 15.98 -10.49 14.51
C SER A 27 15.52 -11.18 13.23
N LEU A 28 16.28 -11.02 12.15
CA LEU A 28 15.94 -11.69 10.89
C LEU A 28 16.13 -13.20 11.01
N PRO A 29 15.28 -14.01 10.36
CA PRO A 29 15.41 -15.46 10.37
C PRO A 29 16.72 -15.91 9.74
N THR A 30 17.41 -16.86 10.37
CA THR A 30 18.70 -17.40 9.90
C THR A 30 18.62 -18.86 9.43
N THR A 31 17.50 -19.54 9.68
CA THR A 31 17.29 -20.90 9.15
C THR A 31 17.12 -20.88 7.63
N PRO A 32 17.42 -21.97 6.91
CA PRO A 32 17.22 -22.01 5.46
C PRO A 32 15.79 -21.65 5.03
N MET A 33 14.78 -22.14 5.76
CA MET A 33 13.37 -21.79 5.53
C MET A 33 13.09 -20.30 5.80
N GLY A 34 13.66 -19.75 6.87
CA GLY A 34 13.53 -18.35 7.21
C GLY A 34 14.16 -17.42 6.16
N LEU A 35 15.35 -17.76 5.68
CA LEU A 35 16.01 -17.03 4.58
C LEU A 35 15.21 -17.10 3.29
N ALA A 36 14.60 -18.25 2.97
CA ALA A 36 13.71 -18.39 1.83
C ALA A 36 12.45 -17.50 1.97
N ALA A 37 11.89 -17.37 3.17
CA ALA A 37 10.77 -16.48 3.43
C ALA A 37 11.14 -15.00 3.25
N VAL A 38 12.31 -14.57 3.76
CA VAL A 38 12.83 -13.21 3.52
C VAL A 38 13.00 -12.95 2.02
N GLN A 39 13.57 -13.89 1.29
CA GLN A 39 13.75 -13.77 -0.16
C GLN A 39 12.40 -13.65 -0.89
N ALA A 40 11.41 -14.47 -0.53
CA ALA A 40 10.08 -14.41 -1.14
C ALA A 40 9.40 -13.05 -0.93
N VAL A 41 9.55 -12.45 0.27
CA VAL A 41 9.04 -11.11 0.57
C VAL A 41 9.73 -10.04 -0.29
N LEU A 42 11.06 -10.11 -0.43
CA LEU A 42 11.83 -9.19 -1.27
C LEU A 42 11.46 -9.34 -2.76
N ASP A 43 11.25 -10.56 -3.22
CA ASP A 43 10.83 -10.85 -4.59
C ASP A 43 9.42 -10.33 -4.86
N HIS A 44 8.49 -10.51 -3.93
CA HIS A 44 7.15 -9.96 -4.02
C HIS A 44 7.17 -8.44 -4.07
N ARG A 45 7.94 -7.79 -3.19
CA ARG A 45 8.16 -6.33 -3.22
C ARG A 45 8.67 -5.86 -4.58
N ASN A 46 9.66 -6.55 -5.14
CA ASN A 46 10.22 -6.24 -6.45
C ASN A 46 9.19 -6.46 -7.58
N ALA A 47 8.36 -7.50 -7.47
CA ALA A 47 7.28 -7.75 -8.42
C ALA A 47 6.21 -6.66 -8.38
N VAL A 48 5.78 -6.21 -7.19
CA VAL A 48 4.86 -5.07 -7.02
C VAL A 48 5.47 -3.81 -7.64
N HIS A 49 6.74 -3.52 -7.35
CA HIS A 49 7.43 -2.38 -7.93
C HIS A 49 7.43 -2.42 -9.47
N ARG A 50 7.76 -3.57 -10.07
CA ARG A 50 7.74 -3.75 -11.53
C ARG A 50 6.32 -3.60 -12.11
N ALA A 51 5.33 -4.22 -11.49
CA ALA A 51 3.94 -4.17 -11.94
C ALA A 51 3.37 -2.74 -11.88
N LEU A 52 3.75 -1.97 -10.86
CA LEU A 52 3.44 -0.56 -10.76
C LEU A 52 4.14 0.25 -11.88
N HIS A 53 5.36 -0.10 -12.27
CA HIS A 53 6.06 0.61 -13.34
C HIS A 53 5.43 0.38 -14.72
N ILE A 54 5.07 -0.87 -15.04
CA ILE A 54 4.49 -1.25 -16.34
C ILE A 54 3.09 -0.64 -16.52
N ASP A 55 2.80 -0.10 -17.71
CA ASP A 55 1.52 0.54 -18.05
C ASP A 55 1.05 1.58 -17.01
N GLN A 56 2.00 2.24 -16.33
CA GLN A 56 1.74 3.14 -15.21
C GLN A 56 0.94 2.51 -14.06
N GLY A 57 1.00 1.19 -13.89
CA GLY A 57 0.34 0.46 -12.81
C GLY A 57 -1.13 0.14 -13.08
N ARG A 58 -1.68 0.47 -14.26
CA ARG A 58 -3.10 0.22 -14.59
C ARG A 58 -3.53 -1.23 -14.42
N ARG A 59 -2.61 -2.18 -14.59
CA ARG A 59 -2.85 -3.63 -14.45
C ARG A 59 -2.55 -4.16 -13.05
N TRP A 60 -1.88 -3.39 -12.19
CA TRP A 60 -1.57 -3.83 -10.85
C TRP A 60 -2.86 -4.00 -10.04
N ARG A 61 -2.94 -5.08 -9.26
CA ARG A 61 -4.05 -5.33 -8.34
C ARG A 61 -3.48 -5.82 -6.99
N PRO A 62 -4.06 -5.37 -5.86
CA PRO A 62 -3.74 -5.92 -4.56
C PRO A 62 -4.22 -7.37 -4.44
N ILE A 63 -3.57 -8.13 -3.56
CA ILE A 63 -3.99 -9.48 -3.21
C ILE A 63 -4.93 -9.35 -2.01
N TYR A 64 -6.22 -9.58 -2.25
CA TYR A 64 -7.22 -9.62 -1.18
C TYR A 64 -7.47 -11.05 -0.73
N MET A 65 -7.74 -11.19 0.56
CA MET A 65 -8.35 -12.41 1.08
C MET A 65 -9.79 -12.51 0.58
N ARG A 66 -10.27 -13.75 0.46
CA ARG A 66 -11.65 -14.06 0.12
C ARG A 66 -12.18 -15.13 1.04
N THR A 67 -13.45 -15.03 1.40
CA THR A 67 -14.22 -16.11 2.04
C THR A 67 -14.58 -17.19 1.02
N ASP A 68 -15.05 -18.34 1.51
CA ASP A 68 -15.44 -19.47 0.67
C ASP A 68 -16.58 -19.15 -0.31
N ASP A 69 -17.47 -18.22 0.06
CA ASP A 69 -18.55 -17.73 -0.82
C ASP A 69 -18.09 -16.66 -1.84
N GLY A 70 -16.79 -16.34 -1.86
CA GLY A 70 -16.18 -15.42 -2.79
C GLY A 70 -16.19 -13.95 -2.36
N THR A 71 -16.75 -13.63 -1.18
CA THR A 71 -16.75 -12.26 -0.62
C THR A 71 -15.32 -11.77 -0.42
N VAL A 72 -15.05 -10.54 -0.87
CA VAL A 72 -13.73 -9.91 -0.78
C VAL A 72 -13.51 -9.29 0.60
N LEU A 73 -12.44 -9.69 1.27
CA LEU A 73 -11.99 -9.11 2.54
C LEU A 73 -10.86 -8.12 2.26
N ALA A 74 -11.21 -6.86 2.02
CA ALA A 74 -10.24 -5.80 1.74
C ALA A 74 -9.64 -5.15 3.00
N GLN A 75 -10.33 -5.27 4.14
CA GLN A 75 -9.92 -4.63 5.40
C GLN A 75 -8.51 -5.02 5.86
N PRO A 76 -8.09 -6.30 5.83
CA PRO A 76 -6.74 -6.66 6.28
C PRO A 76 -5.65 -5.96 5.46
N TRP A 77 -5.83 -5.93 4.14
CA TRP A 77 -4.90 -5.25 3.23
C TRP A 77 -4.85 -3.74 3.50
N ALA A 78 -6.01 -3.11 3.67
CA ALA A 78 -6.10 -1.67 3.91
C ALA A 78 -5.54 -1.28 5.29
N ALA A 79 -5.79 -2.09 6.31
CA ALA A 79 -5.26 -1.90 7.65
C ALA A 79 -3.73 -1.98 7.66
N ASP A 80 -3.12 -2.96 6.96
CA ASP A 80 -1.66 -3.07 6.85
C ASP A 80 -1.03 -1.89 6.09
N PHE A 81 -1.72 -1.38 5.06
CA PHE A 81 -1.29 -0.16 4.39
C PHE A 81 -1.30 1.04 5.35
N MET A 82 -2.38 1.22 6.10
CA MET A 82 -2.50 2.30 7.09
C MET A 82 -1.55 2.14 8.27
N PHE A 83 -1.22 0.90 8.65
CA PHE A 83 -0.17 0.61 9.62
C PHE A 83 1.19 1.14 9.12
N ALA A 84 1.55 0.87 7.87
CA ALA A 84 2.77 1.40 7.27
C ALA A 84 2.78 2.93 7.24
N VAL A 85 1.67 3.56 6.83
CA VAL A 85 1.54 5.03 6.86
C VAL A 85 1.82 5.59 8.27
N LYS A 86 1.19 5.01 9.29
CA LYS A 86 1.34 5.41 10.71
C LYS A 86 2.76 5.15 11.23
N ARG A 87 3.45 4.12 10.74
CA ARG A 87 4.79 3.72 11.17
C ARG A 87 5.88 4.70 10.72
N TRP A 88 5.74 5.32 9.54
CA TRP A 88 6.71 6.26 8.97
C TRP A 88 6.14 7.67 8.79
N PRO A 89 5.67 8.33 9.87
CA PRO A 89 4.92 9.59 9.76
C PRO A 89 5.75 10.72 9.12
N VAL A 90 7.07 10.73 9.33
CA VAL A 90 7.98 11.71 8.71
C VAL A 90 8.00 11.61 7.19
N ALA A 91 7.94 10.39 6.64
CA ALA A 91 7.95 10.17 5.21
C ALA A 91 6.63 10.64 4.56
N TRP A 92 5.50 10.48 5.26
CA TRP A 92 4.18 10.84 4.77
C TRP A 92 3.77 12.29 5.03
N ARG A 93 4.43 12.97 5.98
CA ARG A 93 4.13 14.34 6.40
C ARG A 93 3.93 15.33 5.25
N PRO A 94 4.78 15.37 4.19
CA PRO A 94 4.58 16.32 3.09
C PRO A 94 3.23 16.17 2.37
N MET A 95 2.71 14.95 2.23
CA MET A 95 1.41 14.69 1.62
C MET A 95 0.25 15.13 2.52
N PHE A 96 0.40 14.94 3.84
CA PHE A 96 -0.62 15.34 4.81
C PHE A 96 -0.72 16.86 4.95
N GLU A 97 0.42 17.55 5.10
CA GLU A 97 0.46 19.01 5.30
C GLU A 97 -0.10 19.80 4.10
N ARG A 98 0.02 19.24 2.88
CA ARG A 98 -0.52 19.85 1.66
C ARG A 98 -1.98 19.52 1.39
N ASN A 99 -2.57 18.65 2.20
CA ASN A 99 -3.93 18.13 2.02
C ASN A 99 -4.16 17.34 0.71
N ASP A 100 -3.08 16.90 0.05
CA ASP A 100 -3.13 16.13 -1.21
C ASP A 100 -3.56 14.66 -1.02
N HIS A 101 -3.65 14.22 0.24
CA HIS A 101 -3.99 12.84 0.61
C HIS A 101 -5.49 12.53 0.51
N VAL A 102 -6.38 13.52 0.65
CA VAL A 102 -7.81 13.29 0.93
C VAL A 102 -8.48 12.44 -0.17
N GLY A 103 -8.32 12.83 -1.44
CA GLY A 103 -8.90 12.08 -2.55
C GLY A 103 -8.20 10.73 -2.80
N LEU A 104 -6.89 10.66 -2.54
CA LEU A 104 -6.08 9.48 -2.84
C LEU A 104 -6.22 8.37 -1.80
N MET A 105 -6.34 8.71 -0.52
CA MET A 105 -6.36 7.73 0.56
C MET A 105 -7.76 7.28 0.96
N LEU A 106 -8.81 8.00 0.54
CA LEU A 106 -10.18 7.72 0.94
C LEU A 106 -10.61 6.25 0.77
N PRO A 107 -10.40 5.56 -0.37
CA PRO A 107 -10.81 4.15 -0.48
C PRO A 107 -10.01 3.22 0.44
N ILE A 108 -8.76 3.54 0.74
CA ILE A 108 -7.93 2.78 1.69
C ILE A 108 -8.45 2.99 3.11
N ILE A 109 -8.75 4.24 3.50
CA ILE A 109 -9.31 4.57 4.81
C ILE A 109 -10.69 3.91 4.98
N ALA A 110 -11.55 4.00 3.97
CA ALA A 110 -12.89 3.42 3.99
C ALA A 110 -12.85 1.89 4.22
N CYS A 111 -11.87 1.20 3.63
CA CYS A 111 -11.68 -0.23 3.86
C CYS A 111 -10.97 -0.55 5.17
N SER A 112 -10.03 0.30 5.64
CA SER A 112 -9.30 0.10 6.91
C SER A 112 -10.22 0.21 8.11
N GLU A 113 -11.12 1.19 8.11
CA GLU A 113 -12.03 1.53 9.19
C GLU A 113 -13.46 1.04 8.89
N ALA A 114 -13.58 -0.14 8.27
CA ALA A 114 -14.84 -0.62 7.69
C ALA A 114 -16.04 -0.62 8.66
N GLU A 115 -15.82 -1.01 9.92
CA GLU A 115 -16.86 -1.02 10.95
C GLU A 115 -17.35 0.40 11.31
N GLU A 116 -16.42 1.34 11.47
CA GLU A 116 -16.77 2.74 11.78
C GLU A 116 -17.47 3.42 10.59
N VAL A 117 -17.05 3.08 9.38
CA VAL A 117 -17.69 3.55 8.14
C VAL A 117 -19.10 2.97 8.02
N GLU A 118 -19.31 1.70 8.35
CA GLU A 118 -20.64 1.07 8.36
C GLU A 118 -21.59 1.77 9.33
N LYS A 119 -21.13 2.08 10.55
CA LYS A 119 -21.89 2.86 11.54
C LYS A 119 -22.27 4.25 11.00
N LEU A 120 -21.32 4.93 10.35
CA LEU A 120 -21.53 6.27 9.80
C LEU A 120 -22.60 6.30 8.69
N ILE A 121 -22.72 5.22 7.92
CA ILE A 121 -23.62 5.15 6.75
C ILE A 121 -24.90 4.34 7.00
N ALA A 122 -25.13 3.84 8.21
CA ALA A 122 -26.24 2.93 8.52
C ALA A 122 -27.62 3.48 8.09
N GLY A 123 -27.85 4.79 8.23
CA GLY A 123 -29.09 5.47 7.83
C GLY A 123 -29.11 6.02 6.40
N ARG A 124 -28.10 5.74 5.57
CA ARG A 124 -28.00 6.24 4.20
C ARG A 124 -28.74 5.31 3.22
N PRO A 125 -29.16 5.82 2.03
CA PRO A 125 -29.77 4.99 1.00
C PRO A 125 -28.91 3.76 0.64
N GLN A 126 -29.55 2.66 0.24
CA GLN A 126 -28.86 1.41 -0.10
C GLN A 126 -27.76 1.63 -1.15
N GLU A 127 -28.02 2.44 -2.17
CA GLU A 127 -27.05 2.77 -3.23
C GLU A 127 -25.75 3.37 -2.67
N VAL A 128 -25.84 4.21 -1.64
CA VAL A 128 -24.69 4.80 -0.96
C VAL A 128 -23.92 3.73 -0.20
N ARG A 129 -24.62 2.86 0.54
CA ARG A 129 -24.01 1.76 1.30
C ARG A 129 -23.30 0.77 0.37
N ASP A 130 -23.94 0.43 -0.74
CA ASP A 130 -23.40 -0.43 -1.79
C ASP A 130 -22.17 0.18 -2.46
N HIS A 131 -22.18 1.49 -2.72
CA HIS A 131 -21.03 2.19 -3.27
C HIS A 131 -19.83 2.14 -2.31
N VAL A 132 -20.06 2.37 -1.01
CA VAL A 132 -19.02 2.30 0.02
C VAL A 132 -18.51 0.87 0.21
N GLY A 133 -19.38 -0.13 0.20
CA GLY A 133 -18.98 -1.55 0.25
C GLY A 133 -18.11 -1.99 -0.94
N ARG A 134 -18.11 -1.20 -2.02
CA ARG A 134 -17.27 -1.39 -3.21
C ARG A 134 -16.02 -0.52 -3.25
N ALA A 135 -15.70 0.21 -2.17
CA ALA A 135 -14.53 1.09 -2.10
C ALA A 135 -13.21 0.38 -2.45
N TYR A 136 -13.09 -0.91 -2.16
CA TYR A 136 -11.91 -1.72 -2.46
C TYR A 136 -11.58 -1.81 -3.97
N HIS A 137 -12.56 -1.57 -4.85
CA HIS A 137 -12.32 -1.49 -6.30
C HIS A 137 -11.47 -0.28 -6.68
N HIS A 138 -11.42 0.76 -5.84
CA HIS A 138 -10.70 2.01 -6.07
C HIS A 138 -9.29 2.03 -5.46
N ILE A 139 -8.91 1.00 -4.69
CA ILE A 139 -7.57 0.88 -4.11
C ILE A 139 -6.46 0.83 -5.19
N PRO A 140 -6.62 0.14 -6.34
CA PRO A 140 -5.64 0.19 -7.42
C PRO A 140 -5.34 1.61 -7.93
N GLU A 141 -6.37 2.41 -8.19
CA GLU A 141 -6.19 3.81 -8.61
C GLU A 141 -5.55 4.63 -7.50
N ALA A 142 -5.97 4.45 -6.25
CA ALA A 142 -5.41 5.11 -5.08
C ALA A 142 -3.89 4.87 -4.95
N VAL A 143 -3.45 3.61 -5.02
CA VAL A 143 -2.02 3.25 -4.94
C VAL A 143 -1.23 3.85 -6.10
N CYS A 144 -1.78 3.86 -7.31
CA CYS A 144 -1.15 4.49 -8.46
C CYS A 144 -1.03 6.01 -8.24
N GLY A 145 -2.09 6.67 -7.79
CA GLY A 145 -2.10 8.11 -7.52
C GLY A 145 -1.12 8.50 -6.40
N ILE A 146 -1.05 7.72 -5.32
CA ILE A 146 -0.08 7.90 -4.22
C ILE A 146 1.36 7.79 -4.76
N ARG A 147 1.65 6.74 -5.54
CA ARG A 147 2.97 6.58 -6.15
C ARG A 147 3.30 7.76 -7.07
N ASP A 148 2.34 8.20 -7.87
CA ASP A 148 2.52 9.30 -8.81
C ASP A 148 2.78 10.61 -8.09
N TYR A 149 2.05 10.89 -6.99
CA TYR A 149 2.33 12.00 -6.10
C TYR A 149 3.80 12.00 -5.65
N TRP A 150 4.28 10.87 -5.12
CA TRP A 150 5.66 10.77 -4.62
C TRP A 150 6.72 10.82 -5.73
N ARG A 151 6.38 10.48 -6.98
CA ARG A 151 7.30 10.66 -8.12
C ARG A 151 7.44 12.13 -8.51
N HIS A 152 6.34 12.91 -8.48
CA HIS A 152 6.36 14.32 -8.84
C HIS A 152 6.89 15.23 -7.73
N HIS A 153 6.81 14.79 -6.47
CA HIS A 153 7.23 15.56 -5.29
C HIS A 153 8.53 15.05 -4.65
N GLN A 154 9.30 14.22 -5.36
CA GLN A 154 10.67 13.92 -4.98
C GLN A 154 11.52 15.19 -5.11
N THR A 155 11.82 15.83 -3.98
CA THR A 155 12.83 16.90 -3.92
C THR A 155 14.17 16.31 -4.38
N PRO A 156 14.93 16.96 -5.29
CA PRO A 156 16.30 16.56 -5.53
C PRO A 156 17.04 16.68 -4.19
N ARG A 157 17.70 15.60 -3.77
CA ARG A 157 18.70 15.67 -2.69
C ARG A 157 19.94 16.37 -3.20
#